data_AF-A0A956HMY3-F1
#
_entry.id   AF-A0A956HMY3-F1
#
_cell.length_a   1.000
_cell.length_b   1.000
_cell.length_c   1.000
_cell.angle_alpha   90.00
_cell.angle_beta   90.00
_cell.angle_gamma   90.00
#
_symmetry.space_group_name_H-M   'P 1'
#
loop_
_entity.id
_entity.type
_entity.pdbx_description
1 polymer ?
#
loop_
_entity_poly.entity_id
_entity_poly.type
_entity_poly.pdbx_seq_one_letter_code
_entity_poly.pdbx_strand_id
1 'polypeptide(L)' 'MGVVYCAFDPELDRKVALKLLRPSRTGPYAGPEAHARLLREAQALARLSHPNVVGVHDVGVHGDEVWIAMEFIEG' A
#
# COMPACT_ATOMS: atom_id res chain seq x y z
N MET A 1 4.86 6.53 9.74
CA MET A 1 5.67 5.36 9.34
C MET A 1 4.68 4.31 8.87
N GLY A 2 4.84 3.75 7.65
CA GLY A 2 3.92 2.74 7.14
C GLY A 2 4.24 1.36 7.72
N VAL A 3 3.22 0.51 7.89
CA VAL A 3 3.38 -0.89 8.31
C VAL A 3 2.91 -1.78 7.18
N VAL A 4 3.62 -2.87 6.92
CA VAL A 4 3.22 -3.89 5.93
C VAL A 4 2.77 -5.14 6.66
N TYR A 5 1.60 -5.64 6.30
CA TYR A 5 1.01 -6.86 6.86
C TYR A 5 0.94 -7.95 5.79
N CYS A 6 1.10 -9.21 6.19
CA CYS A 6 0.56 -10.32 5.43
C CYS A 6 -0.96 -10.34 5.68
N ALA A 7 -1.75 -10.15 4.63
CA ALA A 7 -3.20 -10.11 4.69
C ALA A 7 -3.79 -11.15 3.74
N PHE A 8 -5.05 -11.50 3.97
CA PHE A 8 -5.81 -12.38 3.10
C PHE A 8 -6.90 -11.56 2.41
N ASP A 9 -6.94 -11.63 1.09
CA ASP A 9 -7.98 -11.06 0.25
C ASP A 9 -9.09 -12.11 0.05
N PRO A 10 -10.26 -11.96 0.69
CA PRO A 10 -11.33 -12.95 0.63
C PRO A 10 -12.10 -12.93 -0.69
N GLU A 11 -12.05 -11.84 -1.46
CA GLU A 11 -12.74 -11.73 -2.75
C GLU A 11 -11.95 -12.45 -3.84
N LEU A 12 -10.62 -12.38 -3.76
CA LEU A 12 -9.70 -13.01 -4.72
C LEU A 12 -9.06 -14.31 -4.20
N ASP A 13 -9.43 -14.76 -2.99
CA ASP A 13 -8.97 -15.99 -2.34
C ASP A 13 -7.43 -16.16 -2.34
N ARG A 14 -6.71 -15.12 -1.89
CA ARG A 14 -5.23 -15.12 -1.94
C ARG A 14 -4.58 -14.31 -0.82
N LYS A 15 -3.30 -14.60 -0.55
CA LYS A 15 -2.47 -13.75 0.31
C LYS A 15 -1.99 -12.52 -0.46
N VAL A 16 -1.96 -11.39 0.22
CA VAL A 16 -1.44 -10.12 -0.28
C VAL A 16 -0.54 -9.47 0.77
N ALA A 17 0.40 -8.65 0.34
CA ALA A 17 1.06 -7.71 1.22
C ALA A 17 0.21 -6.43 1.29
N LEU A 18 -0.16 -6.01 2.49
CA LEU A 18 -0.99 -4.82 2.71
C LEU A 18 -0.17 -3.74 3.42
N LYS A 19 0.19 -2.69 2.69
CA LYS A 19 0.88 -1.52 3.25
C LYS A 19 -0.15 -0.51 3.74
N LEU A 20 -0.17 -0.26 5.04
CA LEU A 20 -1.03 0.71 5.70
C LEU A 20 -0.23 1.94 6.09
N LEU A 21 -0.75 3.12 5.74
CA LEU A 21 -0.24 4.39 6.24
C LEU A 21 -1.09 4.84 7.41
N ARG A 22 -0.61 4.60 8.63
CA ARG A 22 -1.25 5.14 9.83
C ARG A 22 -1.09 6.66 9.84
N PRO A 23 -2.16 7.43 10.10
CA PRO A 23 -2.07 8.87 10.30
C PRO A 23 -1.19 9.13 11.53
N SER A 24 0.08 9.44 11.30
CA SER A 24 0.96 9.92 12.35
C SER A 24 0.46 11.31 12.74
N ARG A 25 0.16 11.54 14.02
CA ARG A 25 -0.26 12.87 14.51
C ARG A 25 0.89 13.88 14.51
N THR A 26 2.14 13.42 14.43
CA THR A 26 3.35 14.24 14.45
C THR A 26 4.41 13.70 13.47
N GLY A 27 5.22 14.60 12.90
CA GLY A 27 6.35 14.30 12.02
C GLY A 27 6.11 14.60 10.53
N PRO A 28 7.15 14.53 9.67
CA PRO A 28 7.09 14.86 8.22
C PRO A 28 6.25 13.89 7.38
N TYR A 29 5.58 12.95 8.04
CA TYR A 29 4.72 11.93 7.46
C TYR A 29 3.29 12.02 8.01
N ALA A 30 2.94 13.16 8.62
CA ALA A 30 1.62 13.47 9.13
C ALA A 30 0.78 14.20 8.07
N GLY A 31 -0.49 13.83 7.93
CA GLY A 31 -1.47 14.61 7.17
C GLY A 31 -1.49 14.38 5.65
N PRO A 32 -2.20 15.28 4.92
CA PRO A 32 -2.57 15.09 3.50
C PRO A 32 -1.39 14.83 2.55
N GLU A 33 -0.21 15.37 2.85
CA GLU A 33 0.99 15.17 2.03
C GLU A 33 1.44 13.70 2.02
N ALA A 34 1.30 13.00 3.15
CA ALA A 34 1.68 11.61 3.25
C ALA A 34 0.73 10.71 2.45
N HIS A 35 -0.57 11.06 2.42
CA HIS A 35 -1.57 10.39 1.60
C HIS A 35 -1.26 10.58 0.12
N ALA A 36 -1.01 11.83 -0.29
CA ALA A 36 -0.68 12.16 -1.67
C ALA A 36 0.61 11.48 -2.14
N ARG A 37 1.61 11.36 -1.27
CA ARG A 37 2.85 10.63 -1.59
C ARG A 37 2.59 9.14 -1.78
N LEU A 38 1.83 8.51 -0.89
CA LEU A 38 1.55 7.07 -1.01
C LEU A 38 0.73 6.75 -2.26
N LEU A 39 -0.25 7.59 -2.60
CA LEU A 39 -1.01 7.45 -3.82
C LEU A 39 -0.12 7.56 -5.07
N ARG A 40 0.83 8.51 -5.07
CA ARG A 40 1.82 8.64 -6.16
C ARG A 40 2.74 7.41 -6.25
N GLU A 41 3.19 6.87 -5.12
CA GLU A 41 3.99 5.63 -5.07
C GLU A 41 3.20 4.47 -5.68
N ALA A 42 1.94 4.27 -5.26
CA ALA A 42 1.06 3.22 -5.78
C ALA A 42 0.88 3.34 -7.30
N GLN A 43 0.57 4.55 -7.79
CA GLN A 43 0.40 4.81 -9.22
C GLN A 43 1.69 4.60 -10.03
N ALA A 44 2.84 4.94 -9.46
CA ALA A 44 4.13 4.71 -10.11
C ALA A 44 4.43 3.22 -10.23
N LEU A 45 4.22 2.45 -9.16
CA LEU A 45 4.43 1.00 -9.14
C LEU A 45 3.42 0.27 -10.04
N ALA A 46 2.15 0.68 -10.05
CA ALA A 46 1.12 0.09 -10.91
C ALA A 46 1.40 0.24 -12.42
N ARG A 47 2.25 1.20 -12.81
CA ARG A 47 2.68 1.38 -14.22
C ARG A 47 3.87 0.51 -14.59
N LEU A 48 4.53 -0.13 -13.63
CA LEU A 48 5.69 -0.97 -13.87
C LEU A 48 5.25 -2.43 -13.97
N SER A 49 5.61 -3.07 -15.08
CA SER A 49 5.46 -4.52 -15.26
C SER A 49 6.85 -5.10 -15.47
N HIS A 50 7.48 -5.56 -14.39
CA HIS A 50 8.84 -6.07 -14.41
C HIS A 50 9.02 -7.18 -13.36
N PRO A 51 9.73 -8.29 -13.67
CA PRO A 51 9.86 -9.44 -12.75
C PRO A 51 10.51 -9.13 -11.40
N ASN A 52 11.28 -8.05 -11.31
CA ASN A 52 11.94 -7.60 -10.08
C ASN A 52 11.24 -6.41 -9.40
N VAL A 53 9.99 -6.12 -9.77
CA VAL A 53 9.19 -5.05 -9.18
C VAL A 53 7.88 -5.66 -8.69
N VAL A 54 7.59 -5.48 -7.40
CA VAL A 54 6.35 -5.96 -6.78
C VAL A 54 5.15 -5.34 -7.48
N GLY A 55 4.23 -6.19 -7.93
CA GLY A 55 2.98 -5.74 -8.53
C GLY A 55 2.05 -5.08 -7.51
N VAL A 56 1.50 -3.91 -7.84
CA VAL A 56 0.40 -3.32 -7.07
C VAL A 56 -0.92 -3.86 -7.62
N HIS A 57 -1.75 -4.39 -6.72
CA HIS A 57 -3.08 -4.90 -7.05
C HIS A 57 -4.13 -3.81 -6.93
N ASP A 58 -4.09 -3.05 -5.84
CA ASP A 58 -5.07 -1.99 -5.59
C ASP A 58 -4.55 -0.94 -4.59
N VAL A 59 -5.19 0.23 -4.57
CA VAL A 59 -4.94 1.31 -3.63
C VAL A 59 -6.26 1.97 -3.26
N GLY A 60 -6.45 2.22 -1.96
CA GLY A 60 -7.67 2.84 -1.48
C GLY A 60 -7.49 3.62 -0.20
N VAL A 61 -8.61 4.16 0.27
CA VAL A 61 -8.71 4.90 1.53
C VAL A 61 -9.78 4.23 2.38
N HIS A 62 -9.46 3.93 3.63
CA HIS A 62 -10.39 3.42 4.63
C HIS A 62 -10.38 4.35 5.85
N GLY A 63 -11.47 5.09 6.06
CA GLY A 63 -11.49 6.18 7.03
C GLY A 63 -10.46 7.26 6.65
N ASP A 64 -9.52 7.53 7.55
CA ASP A 64 -8.41 8.45 7.31
C ASP A 64 -7.10 7.73 6.92
N GLU A 65 -7.14 6.40 6.72
CA GLU A 65 -5.96 5.60 6.42
C GLU A 65 -5.89 5.26 4.93
N VAL A 66 -4.72 5.46 4.33
CA VAL A 66 -4.45 5.02 2.95
C VAL A 66 -3.80 3.65 2.99
N TRP A 67 -4.24 2.76 2.10
CA TRP A 67 -3.73 1.41 1.98
C TRP A 67 -3.32 1.08 0.54
N ILE A 68 -2.32 0.21 0.40
CA ILE A 68 -1.93 -0.39 -0.89
C ILE A 68 -1.92 -1.91 -0.72
N ALA A 69 -2.69 -2.61 -1.55
CA ALA A 69 -2.61 -4.05 -1.71
C ALA A 69 -1.60 -4.37 -2.82
N MET A 70 -0.61 -5.19 -2.49
CA MET A 70 0.47 -5.56 -3.40
C MET A 70 0.71 -7.07 -3.36
N GLU A 71 1.44 -7.55 -4.35
CA GLU A 71 1.85 -8.95 -4.46
C GLU A 71 2.54 -9.40 -3.17
N PHE A 72 2.11 -10.57 -2.67
CA PHE A 72 2.75 -11.21 -1.54
C PHE A 72 3.94 -12.04 -2.05
N ILE A 73 5.14 -11.69 -1.61
CA ILE A 73 6.35 -12.46 -1.90
C ILE A 73 6.68 -13.33 -0.70
N GLU A 74 6.71 -14.65 -0.92
CA GLU A 74 7.11 -15.63 0.10
C GLU A 74 8.64 -15.75 0.11
N GLY A 75 9.26 -15.53 1.27
CA GLY A 75 10.71 -15.56 1.46
C GLY A 75 11.14 -15.16 2.87
#